data_AF-A0A5E4FSG3-F1
#
_entry.id   AF-A0A5E4FSG3-F1
#
_cell.length_a   1.000
_cell.length_b   1.000
_cell.length_c   1.000
_cell.angle_alpha   90.00
_cell.angle_beta   90.00
_cell.angle_gamma   90.00
#
_symmetry.space_group_name_H-M   'P 1'
#
loop_
_entity.id
_entity.type
_entity.pdbx_description
1 polymer ?
#
loop_
_entity_poly.entity_id
_entity_poly.type
_entity_poly.pdbx_seq_one_letter_code
_entity_poly.pdbx_strand_id
1 'polypeptide(L)'
;MSSAMREGVRSAGEASHNGIVRRMVSLPRSIIGGFSRAMGHRRGLIGIGGRKAQTLPSNFQLQQPEEPLIGLDVSAFLPTFEQQYGTMHPFFYACHFMEALKISEGEHKFLFMYLHSPEHPFTPSFCRETLSSELMVQFLDANFVSWGALADRGEGLQMAATMNPSCFPFCAVIAPAPGESIAVLRQMEGPISPTELVGILQRTVEEQGSAFRSSKVKQAEAVIADRRLREEQDAAYLAALQLDKEKEKLKNLPPADRAQKPAEAPTKAKNETLQNYPTKQQYGKTKEASSTREAQYKEVANRGKDPQAAAQILIRFPNGERREQCFLCTDKVQSIYRYIDSLGLPGIANYRLISSFPKRVYGVDQMGITLKDAGLHPRATLFLELL
;
A
#
# COMPACT_ATOMS: atom_id res chain seq x y z
N MET A 1 4.67 -34.60 62.12
CA MET A 1 4.01 -35.17 60.92
C MET A 1 3.20 -34.04 60.30
N SER A 2 3.79 -33.33 59.33
CA SER A 2 3.44 -33.40 57.89
C SER A 2 1.95 -33.10 57.66
N SER A 3 1.56 -31.98 57.05
CA SER A 3 1.76 -31.77 55.63
C SER A 3 1.67 -30.28 55.25
N ALA A 4 2.60 -29.86 54.38
CA ALA A 4 2.63 -28.58 53.70
C ALA A 4 1.81 -28.68 52.40
N MET A 5 1.00 -27.66 52.10
CA MET A 5 0.46 -27.43 50.76
C MET A 5 0.84 -26.01 50.34
N ARG A 6 1.82 -25.96 49.43
CA ARG A 6 2.23 -24.80 48.65
C ARG A 6 1.08 -24.38 47.74
N GLU A 7 0.55 -23.17 47.92
CA GLU A 7 -0.15 -22.50 46.83
C GLU A 7 0.87 -21.69 46.02
N GLY A 8 1.11 -22.19 44.81
CA GLY A 8 1.99 -21.59 43.84
C GLY A 8 1.34 -20.36 43.21
N VAL A 9 2.01 -19.23 43.38
CA VAL A 9 1.87 -18.02 42.57
C VAL A 9 2.03 -18.41 41.09
N ARG A 10 0.93 -18.44 40.33
CA ARG A 10 0.97 -18.39 38.88
C ARG A 10 0.75 -16.96 38.45
N SER A 11 1.88 -16.29 38.19
CA SER A 11 1.96 -15.07 37.40
C SER A 11 1.27 -15.33 36.05
N ALA A 12 0.05 -14.80 35.92
CA ALA A 12 -0.59 -14.66 34.63
C ALA A 12 0.14 -13.53 33.91
N GLY A 13 0.98 -13.90 32.95
CA GLY A 13 1.63 -12.93 32.08
C GLY A 13 0.57 -12.10 31.37
N GLU A 14 0.55 -10.80 31.68
CA GLU A 14 -0.18 -9.78 30.95
C GLU A 14 0.25 -9.81 29.47
N ALA A 15 -0.60 -10.39 28.62
CA ALA A 15 -0.55 -10.12 27.20
C ALA A 15 -1.15 -8.72 26.99
N SER A 16 -0.27 -7.72 26.90
CA SER A 16 -0.63 -6.37 26.47
C SER A 16 -1.12 -6.40 25.02
N HIS A 17 -2.43 -6.64 24.83
CA HIS A 17 -3.12 -6.47 23.57
C HIS A 17 -3.40 -4.97 23.36
N ASN A 18 -2.46 -4.27 22.74
CA ASN A 18 -2.66 -2.90 22.28
C ASN A 18 -3.09 -2.90 20.80
N GLY A 19 -4.33 -2.47 20.51
CA GLY A 19 -4.79 -2.03 19.19
C GLY A 19 -6.04 -2.75 18.69
N ILE A 20 -7.17 -2.04 18.59
CA ILE A 20 -8.53 -2.58 18.42
C ILE A 20 -8.74 -3.11 16.99
N VAL A 21 -8.26 -4.31 16.68
CA VAL A 21 -8.76 -5.08 15.53
C VAL A 21 -10.01 -5.83 15.98
N ARG A 22 -11.17 -5.50 15.43
CA ARG A 22 -12.43 -6.17 15.83
C ARG A 22 -12.54 -7.57 15.25
N ARG A 23 -12.06 -7.78 14.03
CA ARG A 23 -12.11 -9.08 13.36
C ARG A 23 -11.04 -9.19 12.26
N MET A 24 -10.24 -10.26 12.29
CA MET A 24 -9.38 -10.66 11.17
C MET A 24 -10.17 -11.60 10.26
N VAL A 25 -10.06 -11.40 8.94
CA VAL A 25 -10.77 -12.24 7.96
C VAL A 25 -9.82 -12.66 6.84
N SER A 26 -9.82 -13.95 6.50
CA SER A 26 -9.09 -14.48 5.35
C SER A 26 -9.85 -14.17 4.06
N LEU A 27 -9.15 -13.67 3.04
CA LEU A 27 -9.76 -13.39 1.75
C LEU A 27 -10.00 -14.68 0.94
N PRO A 28 -11.08 -14.77 0.16
CA PRO A 28 -11.29 -15.84 -0.81
C PRO A 28 -10.17 -15.90 -1.86
N ARG A 29 -9.80 -17.11 -2.29
CA ARG A 29 -8.78 -17.33 -3.33
C ARG A 29 -9.10 -16.64 -4.66
N SER A 30 -10.38 -16.46 -4.97
CA SER A 30 -10.85 -15.73 -6.16
C SER A 30 -10.44 -14.26 -6.16
N ILE A 31 -10.36 -13.63 -4.98
CA ILE A 31 -9.94 -12.24 -4.82
C ILE A 31 -8.40 -12.12 -4.82
N ILE A 32 -7.72 -13.14 -4.28
CA ILE A 32 -6.25 -13.19 -4.21
C ILE A 32 -5.62 -13.61 -5.57
N GLY A 33 -6.37 -14.39 -6.36
CA GLY A 33 -5.89 -15.23 -7.45
C GLY A 33 -5.58 -14.56 -8.80
N GLY A 34 -5.63 -13.22 -8.90
CA GLY A 34 -5.20 -12.50 -10.11
C GLY A 34 -3.71 -12.63 -10.46
N PHE A 35 -2.91 -13.23 -9.57
CA PHE A 35 -1.51 -13.55 -9.86
C PHE A 35 -1.40 -14.99 -10.37
N SER A 36 -1.24 -15.14 -11.69
CA SER A 36 -0.79 -16.39 -12.29
C SER A 36 0.52 -16.85 -11.63
N ARG A 37 0.43 -17.80 -10.70
CA ARG A 37 1.59 -18.60 -10.30
C ARG A 37 1.89 -19.62 -11.40
N ALA A 38 2.37 -19.14 -12.55
CA ALA A 38 3.08 -19.97 -13.50
C ALA A 38 4.48 -20.25 -12.94
N MET A 39 4.56 -21.02 -11.86
CA MET A 39 5.83 -21.53 -11.36
C MET A 39 6.07 -22.88 -12.02
N GLY A 40 6.76 -22.84 -13.16
CA GLY A 40 7.19 -24.02 -13.89
C GLY A 40 7.97 -24.97 -12.98
N HIS A 41 7.30 -26.03 -12.54
CA HIS A 41 7.97 -27.19 -11.96
C HIS A 41 8.46 -28.09 -13.10
N ARG A 42 9.61 -27.70 -13.66
CA ARG A 42 10.51 -28.63 -14.32
C ARG A 42 11.16 -29.48 -13.22
N ARG A 43 10.57 -30.64 -12.92
CA ARG A 43 11.23 -31.69 -12.14
C ARG A 43 11.34 -32.94 -13.00
N GLY A 44 12.58 -33.34 -13.25
CA GLY A 44 12.96 -34.43 -14.15
C GLY A 44 12.39 -35.77 -13.71
N LEU A 45 11.91 -36.53 -14.69
CA LEU A 45 11.61 -37.96 -14.58
C LEU A 45 12.91 -38.75 -14.82
N ILE A 46 13.36 -39.47 -13.79
CA ILE A 46 14.11 -40.72 -13.95
C ILE A 46 13.28 -41.78 -13.21
N GLY A 47 12.88 -42.83 -13.93
CA GLY A 47 12.11 -43.94 -13.36
C GLY A 47 11.67 -44.94 -14.40
N ILE A 48 12.45 -46.01 -14.53
CA ILE A 48 12.25 -47.19 -15.39
C ILE A 48 11.13 -48.08 -14.81
N GLY A 49 10.27 -48.63 -15.68
CA GLY A 49 9.67 -49.96 -15.44
C GLY A 49 8.14 -50.11 -15.52
N GLY A 50 7.64 -50.53 -16.69
CA GLY A 50 6.88 -51.77 -16.86
C GLY A 50 5.40 -51.89 -16.44
N ARG A 51 4.55 -52.08 -17.49
CA ARG A 51 3.27 -52.86 -17.55
C ARG A 51 2.08 -52.23 -16.79
N LYS A 52 0.86 -52.11 -17.32
CA LYS A 52 0.08 -52.89 -18.29
C LYS A 52 -1.04 -51.98 -18.84
N ALA A 53 -1.32 -52.08 -20.14
CA ALA A 53 -2.48 -51.49 -20.77
C ALA A 53 -3.76 -52.30 -20.49
N GLN A 54 -4.86 -51.62 -20.16
CA GLN A 54 -6.22 -52.09 -20.43
C GLN A 54 -7.06 -50.91 -20.94
N THR A 55 -7.58 -51.11 -22.14
CA THR A 55 -8.49 -50.27 -22.91
C THR A 55 -9.95 -50.54 -22.54
N LEU A 56 -10.77 -49.49 -22.36
CA LEU A 56 -12.20 -49.42 -22.73
C LEU A 56 -12.65 -47.93 -22.71
N PRO A 57 -13.78 -47.53 -23.35
CA PRO A 57 -13.74 -46.61 -24.48
C PRO A 57 -14.25 -45.20 -24.14
N SER A 58 -13.81 -44.26 -24.98
CA SER A 58 -14.35 -42.92 -25.15
C SER A 58 -15.84 -42.96 -25.48
N ASN A 59 -16.67 -42.33 -24.65
CA ASN A 59 -17.87 -41.58 -25.06
C ASN A 59 -18.49 -40.87 -23.85
N PHE A 60 -17.85 -39.78 -23.43
CA PHE A 60 -18.52 -38.68 -22.74
C PHE A 60 -17.89 -37.39 -23.27
N GLN A 61 -18.47 -36.86 -24.35
CA GLN A 61 -18.37 -35.44 -24.66
C GLN A 61 -19.10 -34.71 -23.52
N LEU A 62 -18.38 -34.30 -22.48
CA LEU A 62 -18.81 -33.12 -21.74
C LEU A 62 -18.51 -31.95 -22.66
N GLN A 63 -19.57 -31.39 -23.25
CA GLN A 63 -19.53 -30.04 -23.79
C GLN A 63 -18.96 -29.14 -22.70
N GLN A 64 -17.73 -28.69 -22.90
CA GLN A 64 -17.24 -27.49 -22.22
C GLN A 64 -18.24 -26.40 -22.60
N PRO A 65 -18.92 -25.75 -21.64
CA PRO A 65 -19.48 -24.44 -21.93
C PRO A 65 -18.30 -23.58 -22.33
N GLU A 66 -18.31 -23.04 -23.55
CA GLU A 66 -17.37 -22.02 -23.98
C GLU A 66 -17.30 -20.96 -22.89
N GLU A 67 -16.15 -20.84 -22.23
CA GLU A 67 -15.89 -19.73 -21.32
C GLU A 67 -16.06 -18.45 -22.14
N PRO A 68 -17.05 -17.59 -21.81
CA PRO A 68 -17.12 -16.30 -22.44
C PRO A 68 -15.81 -15.59 -22.08
N LEU A 69 -15.07 -15.15 -23.09
CA LEU A 69 -13.95 -14.25 -22.95
C LEU A 69 -14.37 -13.11 -22.02
N ILE A 70 -13.92 -13.16 -20.76
CA ILE A 70 -14.26 -12.17 -19.74
C ILE A 70 -13.56 -10.88 -20.15
N GLY A 71 -14.28 -10.03 -20.88
CA GLY A 71 -13.95 -8.63 -20.99
C GLY A 71 -13.84 -8.04 -19.59
N LEU A 72 -12.78 -7.27 -19.36
CA LEU A 72 -12.50 -6.50 -18.15
C LEU A 72 -13.73 -5.65 -17.75
N ASP A 73 -14.66 -6.19 -16.96
CA ASP A 73 -15.66 -5.40 -16.25
C ASP A 73 -15.13 -5.11 -14.84
N VAL A 74 -14.15 -4.22 -14.78
CA VAL A 74 -13.41 -3.87 -13.55
C VAL A 74 -14.29 -3.06 -12.59
N SER A 75 -15.43 -2.51 -13.02
CA SER A 75 -16.40 -1.89 -12.11
C SER A 75 -17.79 -1.63 -12.75
N ALA A 76 -18.69 -2.61 -12.73
CA ALA A 76 -20.11 -2.38 -13.04
C ALA A 76 -20.82 -1.51 -11.99
N PHE A 77 -20.23 -1.35 -10.80
CA PHE A 77 -20.81 -0.63 -9.68
C PHE A 77 -20.99 0.86 -9.96
N LEU A 78 -19.92 1.54 -10.36
CA LEU A 78 -19.92 3.00 -10.46
C LEU A 78 -20.91 3.53 -11.52
N PRO A 79 -20.95 2.98 -12.76
CA PRO A 79 -21.95 3.38 -13.74
C PRO A 79 -23.39 3.14 -13.27
N THR A 80 -23.64 2.02 -12.60
CA THR A 80 -24.97 1.69 -12.04
C THR A 80 -25.37 2.70 -10.97
N PHE A 81 -24.44 3.06 -10.08
CA PHE A 81 -24.66 4.03 -9.01
C PHE A 81 -24.98 5.41 -9.57
N GLU A 82 -24.16 5.91 -10.48
CA GLU A 82 -24.32 7.25 -11.06
C GLU A 82 -25.62 7.37 -11.85
N GLN A 83 -26.02 6.32 -12.58
CA GLN A 83 -27.28 6.29 -13.30
C GLN A 83 -28.50 6.44 -12.37
N GLN A 84 -28.44 5.89 -11.15
CA GLN A 84 -29.56 5.87 -10.22
C GLN A 84 -29.59 7.04 -9.22
N TYR A 85 -28.41 7.54 -8.85
CA TYR A 85 -28.24 8.49 -7.73
C TYR A 85 -27.52 9.79 -8.12
N GLY A 86 -26.90 9.84 -9.31
CA GLY A 86 -26.15 10.99 -9.80
C GLY A 86 -24.66 10.94 -9.47
N THR A 87 -23.94 11.98 -9.91
CA THR A 87 -22.45 12.07 -9.85
C THR A 87 -21.92 12.63 -8.53
N MET A 88 -22.78 12.84 -7.53
CA MET A 88 -22.37 13.30 -6.20
C MET A 88 -22.15 12.09 -5.30
N HIS A 89 -20.93 11.59 -5.25
CA HIS A 89 -20.53 10.47 -4.38
C HIS A 89 -19.04 10.57 -4.05
N PRO A 90 -18.55 9.77 -3.08
CA PRO A 90 -17.12 9.64 -2.80
C PRO A 90 -16.37 9.12 -4.03
N PHE A 91 -15.09 9.45 -4.15
CA PHE A 91 -14.25 8.94 -5.23
C PHE A 91 -13.99 7.45 -5.05
N PHE A 92 -14.72 6.63 -5.82
CA PHE A 92 -14.55 5.18 -5.86
C PHE A 92 -13.49 4.79 -6.89
N TYR A 93 -12.50 4.02 -6.45
CA TYR A 93 -11.49 3.47 -7.36
C TYR A 93 -12.10 2.37 -8.24
N ALA A 94 -11.97 2.53 -9.56
CA ALA A 94 -12.43 1.56 -10.56
C ALA A 94 -11.37 0.47 -10.76
N CYS A 95 -11.10 -0.29 -9.70
CA CYS A 95 -10.08 -1.32 -9.66
C CYS A 95 -10.56 -2.54 -8.85
N HIS A 96 -9.80 -3.64 -8.90
CA HIS A 96 -10.08 -4.81 -8.08
C HIS A 96 -9.89 -4.51 -6.58
N PHE A 97 -10.53 -5.27 -5.71
CA PHE A 97 -10.46 -5.09 -4.25
C PHE A 97 -9.01 -5.11 -3.73
N MET A 98 -8.18 -6.05 -4.21
CA MET A 98 -6.77 -6.14 -3.79
C MET A 98 -5.94 -4.95 -4.25
N GLU A 99 -6.28 -4.35 -5.39
CA GLU A 99 -5.63 -3.14 -5.87
C GLU A 99 -6.00 -1.94 -4.99
N ALA A 100 -7.29 -1.79 -4.65
CA ALA A 100 -7.75 -0.77 -3.70
C ALA A 100 -7.07 -0.91 -2.33
N LEU A 101 -6.90 -2.14 -1.84
CA LEU A 101 -6.21 -2.41 -0.58
C LEU A 101 -4.73 -1.98 -0.64
N LYS A 102 -4.02 -2.30 -1.72
CA LYS A 102 -2.63 -1.84 -1.94
C LYS A 102 -2.52 -0.33 -2.06
N ILE A 103 -3.48 0.32 -2.75
CA ILE A 103 -3.55 1.78 -2.83
C ILE A 103 -3.69 2.35 -1.41
N SER A 104 -4.59 1.80 -0.58
CA SER A 104 -4.79 2.24 0.81
C SER A 104 -3.52 2.10 1.65
N GLU A 105 -2.77 1.01 1.49
CA GLU A 105 -1.50 0.77 2.17
C GLU A 105 -0.45 1.82 1.78
N GLY A 106 -0.29 2.05 0.47
CA GLY A 106 0.63 3.04 -0.09
C GLY A 106 0.18 4.49 0.12
N GLU A 107 -1.09 4.73 0.45
CA GLU A 107 -1.61 6.04 0.86
C GLU A 107 -1.63 6.24 2.36
N HIS A 108 -1.28 5.20 3.12
CA HIS A 108 -1.34 5.19 4.57
C HIS A 108 -2.72 5.51 5.15
N LYS A 109 -3.78 5.20 4.39
CA LYS A 109 -5.20 5.37 4.73
C LYS A 109 -5.86 4.01 4.95
N PHE A 110 -7.03 4.01 5.58
CA PHE A 110 -7.89 2.83 5.61
C PHE A 110 -8.72 2.72 4.33
N LEU A 111 -9.13 1.51 4.00
CA LEU A 111 -10.06 1.24 2.92
C LEU A 111 -11.49 1.37 3.45
N PHE A 112 -12.30 2.22 2.82
CA PHE A 112 -13.75 2.26 3.01
C PHE A 112 -14.38 1.40 1.91
N MET A 113 -15.03 0.31 2.30
CA MET A 113 -15.73 -0.60 1.40
C MET A 113 -17.24 -0.38 1.49
N TYR A 114 -17.89 -0.21 0.35
CA TYR A 114 -19.35 -0.19 0.24
C TYR A 114 -19.85 -1.36 -0.63
N LEU A 115 -20.79 -2.15 -0.10
CA LEU A 115 -21.46 -3.19 -0.87
C LEU A 115 -22.88 -2.75 -1.18
N HIS A 116 -23.17 -2.62 -2.47
CA HIS A 116 -24.43 -2.11 -2.99
C HIS A 116 -25.38 -3.25 -3.31
N SER A 117 -26.57 -3.25 -2.69
CA SER A 117 -27.69 -4.13 -3.04
C SER A 117 -28.86 -3.25 -3.49
N PRO A 118 -29.15 -3.17 -4.79
CA PRO A 118 -30.20 -2.30 -5.33
C PRO A 118 -31.61 -2.81 -4.96
N GLU A 119 -31.78 -4.09 -4.63
CA GLU A 119 -33.09 -4.66 -4.27
C GLU A 119 -33.53 -4.27 -2.85
N HIS A 120 -32.62 -3.80 -2.00
CA HIS A 120 -32.93 -3.55 -0.60
C HIS A 120 -33.64 -2.19 -0.39
N PRO A 121 -34.74 -2.12 0.39
CA PRO A 121 -35.59 -0.94 0.49
C PRO A 121 -34.90 0.30 1.07
N PHE A 122 -33.88 0.12 1.92
CA PHE A 122 -33.13 1.23 2.51
C PHE A 122 -31.92 1.70 1.68
N THR A 123 -31.58 1.01 0.60
CA THR A 123 -30.43 1.38 -0.23
C THR A 123 -30.64 2.73 -0.92
N PRO A 124 -31.79 3.04 -1.55
CA PRO A 124 -31.94 4.30 -2.27
C PRO A 124 -31.85 5.55 -1.38
N SER A 125 -32.47 5.53 -0.20
CA SER A 125 -32.40 6.66 0.74
C SER A 125 -30.98 6.85 1.26
N PHE A 126 -30.30 5.77 1.64
CA PHE A 126 -28.90 5.85 2.06
C PHE A 126 -27.98 6.41 0.97
N CYS A 127 -28.13 5.97 -0.28
CA CYS A 127 -27.29 6.46 -1.36
C CYS A 127 -27.51 7.96 -1.58
N ARG A 128 -28.77 8.42 -1.63
CA ARG A 128 -29.14 9.83 -1.92
C ARG A 128 -28.85 10.79 -0.76
N GLU A 129 -29.16 10.38 0.46
CA GLU A 129 -29.16 11.28 1.62
C GLU A 129 -27.88 11.16 2.44
N THR A 130 -27.26 9.97 2.48
CA THR A 130 -26.09 9.70 3.33
C THR A 130 -24.80 9.69 2.51
N LEU A 131 -24.68 8.77 1.55
CA LEU A 131 -23.44 8.58 0.80
C LEU A 131 -23.15 9.74 -0.16
N SER A 132 -24.20 10.32 -0.74
CA SER A 132 -24.11 11.49 -1.64
C SER A 132 -24.08 12.84 -0.91
N SER A 133 -24.17 12.84 0.43
CA SER A 133 -24.10 14.10 1.19
C SER A 133 -22.71 14.72 1.09
N GLU A 134 -22.66 16.05 0.98
CA GLU A 134 -21.39 16.76 0.85
C GLU A 134 -20.44 16.40 2.00
N LEU A 135 -20.93 16.44 3.25
CA LEU A 135 -20.16 16.10 4.45
C LEU A 135 -19.53 14.69 4.37
N MET A 136 -20.27 13.70 3.89
CA MET A 136 -19.76 12.33 3.75
C MET A 136 -18.69 12.23 2.65
N VAL A 137 -18.94 12.85 1.49
CA VAL A 137 -18.01 12.85 0.34
C VAL A 137 -16.68 13.48 0.73
N GLN A 138 -16.68 14.67 1.34
CA GLN A 138 -15.42 15.32 1.74
C GLN A 138 -14.65 14.49 2.75
N PHE A 139 -15.37 13.91 3.72
CA PHE A 139 -14.74 13.14 4.77
C PHE A 139 -14.08 11.86 4.24
N LEU A 140 -14.75 11.14 3.34
CA LEU A 140 -14.20 9.93 2.73
C LEU A 140 -13.02 10.24 1.81
N ASP A 141 -13.14 11.18 0.89
CA ASP A 141 -12.07 11.49 -0.08
C ASP A 141 -10.79 11.97 0.62
N ALA A 142 -10.94 12.71 1.72
CA ALA A 142 -9.82 13.17 2.52
C ALA A 142 -9.13 12.04 3.29
N ASN A 143 -9.89 11.12 3.91
CA ASN A 143 -9.36 10.22 4.94
C ASN A 143 -9.25 8.75 4.53
N PHE A 144 -9.96 8.32 3.49
CA PHE A 144 -10.07 6.92 3.08
C PHE A 144 -9.71 6.72 1.61
N VAL A 145 -9.44 5.47 1.26
CA VAL A 145 -9.54 4.97 -0.11
C VAL A 145 -10.91 4.30 -0.22
N SER A 146 -11.78 4.80 -1.11
CA SER A 146 -13.14 4.26 -1.24
C SER A 146 -13.21 3.23 -2.36
N TRP A 147 -13.79 2.07 -2.07
CA TRP A 147 -14.05 1.01 -3.03
C TRP A 147 -15.48 0.52 -2.91
N GLY A 148 -16.13 0.27 -4.04
CA GLY A 148 -17.53 -0.09 -4.11
C GLY A 148 -17.76 -1.25 -5.07
N ALA A 149 -18.65 -2.17 -4.70
CA ALA A 149 -19.03 -3.30 -5.52
C ALA A 149 -20.49 -3.68 -5.32
N LEU A 150 -21.03 -4.42 -6.30
CA LEU A 150 -22.40 -4.93 -6.28
C LEU A 150 -22.44 -6.24 -5.49
N ALA A 151 -23.31 -6.33 -4.50
CA ALA A 151 -23.33 -7.42 -3.53
C ALA A 151 -23.76 -8.78 -4.13
N ASP A 152 -24.40 -8.76 -5.30
CA ASP A 152 -24.98 -9.93 -5.96
C ASP A 152 -24.04 -10.59 -6.99
N ARG A 153 -22.95 -9.93 -7.40
CA ARG A 153 -22.05 -10.43 -8.45
C ARG A 153 -20.59 -10.00 -8.30
N GLY A 154 -19.73 -10.58 -9.13
CA GLY A 154 -18.31 -10.24 -9.20
C GLY A 154 -17.58 -10.38 -7.86
N GLU A 155 -16.63 -9.48 -7.60
CA GLU A 155 -15.91 -9.42 -6.31
C GLU A 155 -16.82 -9.03 -5.14
N GLY A 156 -17.89 -8.26 -5.42
CA GLY A 156 -18.82 -7.83 -4.38
C GLY A 156 -19.59 -8.99 -3.76
N LEU A 157 -19.96 -10.02 -4.55
CA LEU A 157 -20.55 -11.26 -4.02
C LEU A 157 -19.59 -12.01 -3.08
N GLN A 158 -18.32 -12.10 -3.45
CA GLN A 158 -17.30 -12.77 -2.63
C GLN A 158 -17.04 -12.01 -1.32
N MET A 159 -17.00 -10.67 -1.39
CA MET A 159 -16.91 -9.83 -0.21
C MET A 159 -18.18 -9.88 0.64
N ALA A 160 -19.37 -9.95 0.05
CA ALA A 160 -20.62 -10.13 0.78
C ALA A 160 -20.62 -11.46 1.56
N ALA A 161 -20.17 -12.56 0.94
CA ALA A 161 -20.03 -13.85 1.61
C ALA A 161 -18.99 -13.81 2.76
N THR A 162 -17.90 -13.06 2.56
CA THR A 162 -16.83 -12.91 3.55
C THR A 162 -17.28 -12.09 4.77
N MET A 163 -18.01 -11.00 4.53
CA MET A 163 -18.49 -10.09 5.56
C MET A 163 -19.76 -10.60 6.25
N ASN A 164 -20.57 -11.39 5.54
CA ASN A 164 -21.86 -11.94 5.95
C ASN A 164 -22.78 -10.87 6.55
N PRO A 165 -23.16 -9.82 5.78
CA PRO A 165 -23.99 -8.73 6.27
C PRO A 165 -25.38 -9.21 6.67
N SER A 166 -25.92 -8.70 7.77
CA SER A 166 -27.29 -9.04 8.20
C SER A 166 -28.36 -8.17 7.54
N CYS A 167 -28.00 -6.95 7.12
CA CYS A 167 -28.89 -6.06 6.37
C CYS A 167 -28.10 -5.07 5.49
N PHE A 168 -28.81 -4.39 4.59
CA PHE A 168 -28.28 -3.33 3.74
C PHE A 168 -28.91 -1.97 4.08
N PRO A 169 -28.27 -0.85 3.77
CA PRO A 169 -26.94 -0.67 3.15
C PRO A 169 -25.79 -1.23 4.02
N PHE A 170 -24.71 -1.65 3.38
CA PHE A 170 -23.55 -2.25 4.06
C PHE A 170 -22.26 -1.49 3.77
N CYS A 171 -21.58 -1.04 4.82
CA CYS A 171 -20.26 -0.42 4.74
C CYS A 171 -19.28 -1.06 5.72
N ALA A 172 -17.99 -1.07 5.37
CA ALA A 172 -16.94 -1.51 6.28
C ALA A 172 -15.66 -0.65 6.16
N VAL A 173 -14.95 -0.51 7.27
CA VAL A 173 -13.61 0.06 7.33
C VAL A 173 -12.61 -1.09 7.48
N ILE A 174 -11.69 -1.18 6.53
CA ILE A 174 -10.73 -2.27 6.40
C ILE A 174 -9.31 -1.71 6.47
N ALA A 175 -8.44 -2.39 7.22
CA ALA A 175 -7.01 -2.16 7.21
C ALA A 175 -6.28 -3.32 6.50
N PRO A 176 -5.22 -3.03 5.73
CA PRO A 176 -4.31 -4.05 5.25
C PRO A 176 -3.75 -4.86 6.43
N ALA A 177 -3.78 -6.19 6.31
CA ALA A 177 -3.16 -7.10 7.27
C ALA A 177 -2.15 -8.00 6.55
N PRO A 178 -1.14 -8.54 7.26
CA PRO A 178 -0.16 -9.42 6.65
C PRO A 178 -0.79 -10.66 6.01
N GLY A 179 -0.18 -11.12 4.92
CA GLY A 179 -0.61 -12.31 4.20
C GLY A 179 -1.89 -12.10 3.39
N GLU A 180 -2.72 -13.14 3.31
CA GLU A 180 -3.98 -13.16 2.54
C GLU A 180 -5.18 -12.76 3.42
N SER A 181 -4.96 -11.88 4.40
CA SER A 181 -5.97 -11.50 5.40
C SER A 181 -6.20 -10.00 5.41
N ILE A 182 -7.36 -9.62 5.90
CA ILE A 182 -7.75 -8.23 6.14
C ILE A 182 -8.19 -8.03 7.58
N ALA A 183 -7.90 -6.86 8.13
CA ALA A 183 -8.42 -6.44 9.44
C ALA A 183 -9.68 -5.60 9.22
N VAL A 184 -10.83 -6.12 9.64
CA VAL A 184 -12.09 -5.36 9.68
C VAL A 184 -12.12 -4.56 10.98
N LEU A 185 -12.01 -3.23 10.84
CA LEU A 185 -11.98 -2.30 11.95
C LEU A 185 -13.40 -1.92 12.39
N ARG A 186 -14.29 -1.69 11.43
CA ARG A 186 -15.68 -1.32 11.68
C ARG A 186 -16.60 -1.87 10.59
N GLN A 187 -17.77 -2.34 11.00
CA GLN A 187 -18.87 -2.80 10.14
C GLN A 187 -20.10 -1.96 10.47
N MET A 188 -20.80 -1.48 9.46
CA MET A 188 -21.97 -0.60 9.57
C MET A 188 -23.04 -1.17 8.65
N GLU A 189 -24.17 -1.55 9.25
CA GLU A 189 -25.27 -2.22 8.56
C GLU A 189 -26.57 -1.45 8.81
N GLY A 190 -27.37 -1.28 7.77
CA GLY A 190 -28.67 -0.62 7.86
C GLY A 190 -28.60 0.90 7.66
N PRO A 191 -29.76 1.56 7.62
CA PRO A 191 -29.85 3.00 7.38
C PRO A 191 -29.17 3.78 8.50
N ILE A 192 -28.32 4.73 8.11
CA ILE A 192 -27.55 5.59 9.02
C ILE A 192 -27.51 7.00 8.45
N SER A 193 -27.63 8.01 9.31
CA SER A 193 -27.53 9.40 8.89
C SER A 193 -26.09 9.80 8.56
N PRO A 194 -25.84 10.78 7.68
CA PRO A 194 -24.48 11.18 7.32
C PRO A 194 -23.68 11.73 8.50
N THR A 195 -24.31 12.44 9.44
CA THR A 195 -23.65 12.94 10.65
C THR A 195 -23.20 11.81 11.56
N GLU A 196 -24.05 10.80 11.76
CA GLU A 196 -23.72 9.63 12.57
C GLU A 196 -22.62 8.79 11.92
N LEU A 197 -22.72 8.56 10.61
CA LEU A 197 -21.73 7.78 9.86
C LEU A 197 -20.36 8.44 9.91
N VAL A 198 -20.25 9.74 9.66
CA VAL A 198 -18.98 10.46 9.79
C VAL A 198 -18.47 10.43 11.23
N GLY A 199 -19.34 10.58 12.24
CA GLY A 199 -18.94 10.45 13.65
C GLY A 199 -18.39 9.06 14.01
N ILE A 200 -18.87 7.99 13.38
CA ILE A 200 -18.30 6.63 13.53
C ILE A 200 -16.96 6.52 12.82
N LEU A 201 -16.86 7.01 11.59
CA LEU A 201 -15.64 6.93 10.79
C LEU A 201 -14.51 7.77 11.40
N GLN A 202 -14.81 8.98 11.88
CA GLN A 202 -13.85 9.85 12.56
C GLN A 202 -13.28 9.18 13.81
N ARG A 203 -14.13 8.64 14.69
CA ARG A 203 -13.67 7.87 15.86
C ARG A 203 -12.79 6.69 15.45
N THR A 204 -13.15 5.99 14.37
CA THR A 204 -12.35 4.87 13.86
C THR A 204 -10.96 5.33 13.42
N VAL A 205 -10.85 6.48 12.75
CA VAL A 205 -9.55 7.07 12.35
C VAL A 205 -8.74 7.51 13.56
N GLU A 206 -9.37 8.11 14.57
CA GLU A 206 -8.69 8.58 15.79
C GLU A 206 -8.19 7.41 16.66
N GLU A 207 -9.04 6.41 16.91
CA GLU A 207 -8.72 5.22 17.71
C GLU A 207 -7.61 4.38 17.06
N GLN A 208 -7.74 4.12 15.75
CA GLN A 208 -6.82 3.25 15.03
C GLN A 208 -5.60 3.99 14.50
N GLY A 209 -5.68 5.31 14.35
CA GLY A 209 -4.58 6.14 13.86
C GLY A 209 -3.35 6.07 14.77
N SER A 210 -3.52 5.95 16.09
CA SER A 210 -2.41 5.78 17.03
C SER A 210 -1.74 4.40 16.90
N ALA A 211 -2.55 3.33 16.91
CA ALA A 211 -2.07 1.96 16.76
C ALA A 211 -1.37 1.74 15.40
N PHE A 212 -1.98 2.22 14.31
CA PHE A 212 -1.43 2.12 12.97
C PHE A 212 -0.15 2.97 12.80
N ARG A 213 -0.09 4.20 13.35
CA ARG A 213 1.15 5.01 13.35
C ARG A 213 2.28 4.35 14.13
N SER A 214 2.01 3.73 15.27
CA SER A 214 3.05 3.04 16.06
C SER A 214 3.60 1.79 15.36
N SER A 215 2.73 1.00 14.72
CA SER A 215 3.15 -0.14 13.89
C SER A 215 3.95 0.31 12.66
N LYS A 216 3.60 1.46 12.06
CA LYS A 216 4.36 2.07 10.96
C LYS A 216 5.78 2.45 11.35
N VAL A 217 5.96 3.11 12.49
CA VAL A 217 7.31 3.50 12.98
C VAL A 217 8.17 2.25 13.14
N LYS A 218 7.62 1.19 13.77
CA LYS A 218 8.33 -0.08 13.96
C LYS A 218 8.71 -0.76 12.64
N GLN A 219 7.82 -0.75 11.64
CA GLN A 219 8.10 -1.38 10.35
C GLN A 219 9.13 -0.58 9.54
N ALA A 220 9.05 0.75 9.54
CA ALA A 220 10.03 1.61 8.89
C ALA A 220 11.42 1.46 9.55
N GLU A 221 11.47 1.43 10.88
CA GLU A 221 12.69 1.16 11.64
C GLU A 221 13.28 -0.21 11.31
N ALA A 222 12.45 -1.25 11.19
CA ALA A 222 12.89 -2.59 10.82
C ALA A 222 13.49 -2.65 9.41
N VAL A 223 12.90 -1.95 8.43
CA VAL A 223 13.43 -1.88 7.06
C VAL A 223 14.76 -1.13 7.03
N ILE A 224 14.87 -0.01 7.75
CA ILE A 224 16.13 0.74 7.85
C ILE A 224 17.20 -0.11 8.55
N ALA A 225 16.84 -0.83 9.61
CA ALA A 225 17.74 -1.72 10.32
C ALA A 225 18.21 -2.89 9.45
N ASP A 226 17.32 -3.53 8.68
CA ASP A 226 17.68 -4.60 7.74
C ASP A 226 18.64 -4.08 6.65
N ARG A 227 18.33 -2.91 6.08
CA ARG A 227 19.21 -2.26 5.10
C ARG A 227 20.59 -1.99 5.68
N ARG A 228 20.63 -1.40 6.88
CA ARG A 228 21.89 -1.12 7.57
C ARG A 228 22.69 -2.38 7.85
N LEU A 229 22.02 -3.46 8.29
CA LEU A 229 22.66 -4.75 8.52
C LEU A 229 23.29 -5.32 7.24
N ARG A 230 22.59 -5.22 6.10
CA ARG A 230 23.14 -5.63 4.79
C ARG A 230 24.34 -4.79 4.38
N GLU A 231 24.25 -3.47 4.54
CA GLU A 231 25.36 -2.56 4.24
C GLU A 231 26.59 -2.84 5.12
N GLU A 232 26.39 -3.15 6.40
CA GLU A 232 27.47 -3.55 7.33
C GLU A 232 28.08 -4.91 6.95
N GLN A 233 27.27 -5.88 6.51
CA GLN A 233 27.74 -7.18 6.03
C GLN A 233 28.54 -7.05 4.72
N ASP A 234 28.04 -6.28 3.75
CA ASP A 234 28.71 -6.04 2.48
C ASP A 234 30.05 -5.32 2.68
N ALA A 235 30.09 -4.32 3.57
CA ALA A 235 31.32 -3.61 3.93
C ALA A 235 32.36 -4.55 4.56
N ALA A 236 31.94 -5.42 5.49
CA ALA A 236 32.82 -6.39 6.13
C ALA A 236 33.37 -7.41 5.12
N TYR A 237 32.53 -7.88 4.18
CA TYR A 237 32.93 -8.78 3.11
C TYR A 237 33.98 -8.15 2.18
N LEU A 238 33.75 -6.90 1.76
CA LEU A 238 34.70 -6.17 0.91
C LEU A 238 36.05 -5.94 1.60
N ALA A 239 36.04 -5.61 2.90
CA ALA A 239 37.26 -5.45 3.67
C ALA A 239 38.05 -6.76 3.79
N ALA A 240 37.38 -7.88 4.07
CA ALA A 240 38.02 -9.20 4.13
C ALA A 240 38.64 -9.59 2.78
N LEU A 241 37.92 -9.34 1.69
CA LEU A 241 38.40 -9.62 0.33
C LEU A 241 39.62 -8.75 -0.05
N GLN A 242 39.70 -7.52 0.45
CA GLN A 242 40.89 -6.68 0.28
C GLN A 242 42.10 -7.22 1.06
N LEU A 243 41.91 -7.60 2.34
CA LEU A 243 42.98 -8.17 3.15
C LEU A 243 43.52 -9.48 2.58
N ASP A 244 42.64 -10.35 2.06
CA ASP A 244 43.05 -11.59 1.42
C ASP A 244 43.86 -11.32 0.13
N LYS A 245 43.44 -10.35 -0.69
CA LYS A 245 44.21 -9.90 -1.86
C LYS A 245 45.58 -9.34 -1.48
N GLU A 246 45.68 -8.55 -0.43
CA GLU A 246 46.96 -8.00 0.05
C GLU A 246 47.87 -9.10 0.59
N LYS A 247 47.34 -10.03 1.36
CA LYS A 247 48.07 -11.19 1.88
C LYS A 247 48.55 -12.10 0.76
N GLU A 248 47.75 -12.28 -0.29
CA GLU A 248 48.15 -13.03 -1.48
C GLU A 248 49.26 -12.31 -2.25
N LYS A 249 49.15 -10.98 -2.45
CA LYS A 249 50.24 -10.18 -3.04
C LYS A 249 51.54 -10.31 -2.24
N LEU A 250 51.49 -10.25 -0.91
CA LEU A 250 52.64 -10.47 -0.02
C LEU A 250 53.20 -11.89 -0.12
N LYS A 251 52.35 -12.89 -0.38
CA LYS A 251 52.76 -14.28 -0.60
C LYS A 251 53.43 -14.49 -1.96
N ASN A 252 53.07 -13.71 -2.98
CA ASN A 252 53.57 -13.83 -4.34
C ASN A 252 54.80 -12.95 -4.64
N LEU A 253 55.27 -12.13 -3.70
CA LEU A 253 56.53 -11.38 -3.82
C LEU A 253 57.76 -12.30 -3.77
N PRO A 254 58.78 -12.08 -4.63
CA PRO A 254 60.01 -12.87 -4.66
C PRO A 254 60.83 -12.73 -3.35
N PRO A 255 61.60 -13.76 -2.95
CA PRO A 255 62.28 -13.82 -1.65
C PRO A 255 63.33 -12.71 -1.40
N ALA A 256 63.82 -12.02 -2.44
CA ALA A 256 64.76 -10.91 -2.31
C ALA A 256 64.14 -9.66 -1.62
N ASP A 257 62.82 -9.44 -1.76
CA ASP A 257 62.10 -8.30 -1.14
C ASP A 257 61.48 -8.65 0.23
N ARG A 258 61.47 -9.92 0.63
CA ARG A 258 60.99 -10.35 1.96
C ARG A 258 61.97 -10.04 3.10
N ALA A 259 63.25 -9.84 2.78
CA ALA A 259 64.31 -9.71 3.78
C ALA A 259 64.48 -8.30 4.37
N GLN A 260 63.72 -7.29 3.92
CA GLN A 260 63.83 -5.90 4.41
C GLN A 260 62.69 -5.42 5.32
N LYS A 261 61.75 -6.28 5.74
CA LYS A 261 60.82 -5.93 6.84
C LYS A 261 61.11 -6.79 8.07
N PRO A 262 61.43 -6.19 9.23
CA PRO A 262 61.66 -6.94 10.47
C PRO A 262 60.43 -7.76 10.84
N ALA A 263 60.70 -9.00 11.23
CA ALA A 263 59.76 -9.90 11.86
C ALA A 263 59.43 -9.41 13.28
N GLU A 264 58.20 -8.94 13.49
CA GLU A 264 57.52 -9.17 14.76
C GLU A 264 56.40 -10.17 14.50
N ALA A 265 56.69 -11.43 14.83
CA ALA A 265 55.74 -12.52 14.76
C ALA A 265 54.88 -12.58 16.05
N PRO A 266 53.63 -13.05 15.96
CA PRO A 266 52.64 -13.08 17.04
C PRO A 266 52.62 -14.43 17.80
N THR A 267 52.39 -14.40 19.12
CA THR A 267 51.93 -15.56 19.92
C THR A 267 51.15 -15.04 21.16
N LYS A 268 49.81 -15.09 21.14
CA LYS A 268 48.91 -16.17 21.62
C LYS A 268 48.59 -16.15 23.14
N ALA A 269 47.32 -15.82 23.40
CA ALA A 269 46.36 -16.63 24.16
C ALA A 269 46.10 -16.35 25.67
N LYS A 270 44.81 -16.03 25.91
CA LYS A 270 43.90 -16.46 26.99
C LYS A 270 43.74 -15.57 28.23
N ASN A 271 42.51 -15.03 28.31
CA ASN A 271 41.61 -14.97 29.46
C ASN A 271 42.08 -14.20 30.70
N GLU A 272 41.48 -13.03 30.91
CA GLU A 272 40.90 -12.72 32.22
C GLU A 272 39.75 -11.72 32.09
N THR A 273 38.86 -11.85 33.04
CA THR A 273 37.43 -11.57 32.99
C THR A 273 37.13 -10.43 33.94
N LEU A 274 36.32 -9.46 33.47
CA LEU A 274 35.46 -8.54 34.24
C LEU A 274 36.07 -7.54 35.24
N GLN A 275 35.37 -6.39 35.27
CA GLN A 275 35.27 -5.38 36.33
C GLN A 275 36.39 -4.31 36.47
N ASN A 276 36.13 -3.09 35.97
CA ASN A 276 35.57 -2.00 36.79
C ASN A 276 35.63 -0.63 36.05
N TYR A 277 34.50 0.08 36.03
CA TYR A 277 34.43 1.57 35.98
C TYR A 277 34.66 2.11 37.41
N PRO A 278 34.85 3.43 37.69
CA PRO A 278 34.81 4.63 36.83
C PRO A 278 36.08 5.54 36.98
N THR A 279 36.27 6.62 36.20
CA THR A 279 35.96 8.01 36.63
C THR A 279 36.17 9.04 35.51
N LYS A 280 35.18 9.94 35.47
CA LYS A 280 34.95 11.25 34.85
C LYS A 280 36.14 12.20 34.51
N GLN A 281 35.80 13.09 33.55
CA GLN A 281 36.30 14.45 33.24
C GLN A 281 37.53 14.54 32.30
N GLN A 282 37.61 15.40 31.28
CA GLN A 282 36.93 16.68 31.03
C GLN A 282 37.05 17.12 29.53
N TYR A 283 35.97 17.75 29.03
CA TYR A 283 35.83 18.86 28.07
C TYR A 283 36.86 19.14 26.94
N GLY A 284 36.34 19.30 25.71
CA GLY A 284 37.04 19.97 24.59
C GLY A 284 36.22 20.07 23.28
N LYS A 285 35.40 21.11 23.20
CA LYS A 285 34.62 21.68 22.06
C LYS A 285 35.29 21.60 20.65
N THR A 286 34.51 21.40 19.58
CA THR A 286 34.33 22.36 18.42
C THR A 286 34.03 21.70 17.04
N LYS A 287 32.91 22.14 16.42
CA LYS A 287 32.52 22.28 14.98
C LYS A 287 32.31 21.03 14.12
N GLU A 288 31.10 20.77 13.63
CA GLU A 288 30.46 21.36 12.41
C GLU A 288 31.21 21.03 11.12
N ALA A 289 30.65 20.08 10.35
CA ALA A 289 30.71 20.05 8.88
C ALA A 289 29.73 18.99 8.35
N SER A 290 28.47 19.39 8.22
CA SER A 290 27.46 18.73 7.38
C SER A 290 27.74 19.01 5.91
N SER A 291 28.19 18.01 5.16
CA SER A 291 28.19 17.92 3.69
C SER A 291 28.65 16.49 3.38
N THR A 292 28.14 15.66 2.48
CA THR A 292 27.43 15.85 1.21
C THR A 292 26.97 14.44 0.83
N ARG A 293 25.66 14.17 0.61
CA ARG A 293 25.19 12.98 -0.14
C ARG A 293 23.69 13.00 -0.43
N GLU A 294 23.21 14.06 -1.07
CA GLU A 294 21.94 14.01 -1.81
C GLU A 294 22.13 14.72 -3.15
N ALA A 295 22.82 14.04 -4.06
CA ALA A 295 22.92 14.45 -5.45
C ALA A 295 22.94 13.18 -6.30
N GLN A 296 21.74 12.64 -6.54
CA GLN A 296 21.40 11.75 -7.65
C GLN A 296 19.91 11.44 -7.58
N TYR A 297 19.08 12.41 -7.99
CA TYR A 297 17.73 12.27 -8.56
C TYR A 297 17.20 13.68 -8.87
N LYS A 298 17.95 14.42 -9.71
CA LYS A 298 17.47 15.64 -10.36
C LYS A 298 18.04 15.70 -11.77
N GLU A 299 17.45 14.89 -12.62
CA GLU A 299 17.50 15.03 -14.07
C GLU A 299 16.12 14.51 -14.50
N VAL A 300 15.05 15.30 -14.36
CA VAL A 300 14.56 16.23 -15.38
C VAL A 300 13.80 17.37 -14.69
N ALA A 301 14.27 18.62 -14.85
CA ALA A 301 13.49 19.87 -14.92
C ALA A 301 14.36 21.07 -14.55
N ASN A 302 15.30 21.42 -15.42
CA ASN A 302 15.79 22.80 -15.47
C ASN A 302 14.72 23.67 -16.15
N ARG A 303 13.84 24.28 -15.36
CA ARG A 303 13.26 25.60 -15.64
C ARG A 303 13.15 26.34 -14.30
N GLY A 304 13.81 27.49 -14.22
CA GLY A 304 14.15 28.16 -12.98
C GLY A 304 13.00 28.88 -12.26
N LYS A 305 13.27 29.13 -10.97
CA LYS A 305 12.79 30.20 -10.08
C LYS A 305 11.28 30.42 -9.97
N ASP A 306 10.67 29.76 -8.98
CA ASP A 306 10.14 30.36 -7.74
C ASP A 306 9.17 29.36 -7.08
N PRO A 307 9.41 28.90 -5.83
CA PRO A 307 8.50 27.98 -5.15
C PRO A 307 7.12 28.59 -4.83
N GLN A 308 6.93 29.90 -5.02
CA GLN A 308 5.63 30.57 -4.92
C GLN A 308 4.87 30.66 -6.26
N ALA A 309 5.53 30.45 -7.40
CA ALA A 309 4.89 30.51 -8.73
C ALA A 309 4.55 29.12 -9.30
N ALA A 310 5.00 28.04 -8.65
CA ALA A 310 4.68 26.67 -9.07
C ALA A 310 3.40 26.17 -8.39
N ALA A 311 2.48 25.61 -9.18
CA ALA A 311 1.34 24.83 -8.72
C ALA A 311 1.71 23.34 -8.75
N GLN A 312 1.73 22.69 -7.59
CA GLN A 312 2.00 21.26 -7.47
C GLN A 312 0.67 20.50 -7.52
N ILE A 313 0.49 19.70 -8.58
CA ILE A 313 -0.77 19.01 -8.84
C ILE A 313 -0.54 17.51 -8.74
N LEU A 314 -1.26 16.88 -7.82
CA LEU A 314 -1.31 15.42 -7.69
C LEU A 314 -2.52 14.90 -8.46
N ILE A 315 -2.28 14.15 -9.52
CA ILE A 315 -3.31 13.52 -10.36
C ILE A 315 -3.46 12.07 -9.92
N ARG A 316 -4.69 11.69 -9.59
CA ARG A 316 -5.08 10.34 -9.19
C ARG A 316 -5.86 9.70 -10.32
N PHE A 317 -5.38 8.55 -10.77
CA PHE A 317 -5.98 7.81 -11.87
C PHE A 317 -6.98 6.77 -11.32
N PRO A 318 -8.03 6.41 -12.07
CA PRO A 318 -9.01 5.40 -11.66
C PRO A 318 -8.38 4.02 -11.45
N ASN A 319 -7.31 3.73 -12.19
CA ASN A 319 -6.52 2.50 -12.07
C ASN A 319 -5.62 2.47 -10.80
N GLY A 320 -5.68 3.50 -9.95
CA GLY A 320 -4.88 3.60 -8.75
C GLY A 320 -3.51 4.25 -8.90
N GLU A 321 -3.07 4.55 -10.13
CA GLU A 321 -1.82 5.28 -10.34
C GLU A 321 -1.90 6.72 -9.80
N ARG A 322 -0.74 7.23 -9.38
CA ARG A 322 -0.58 8.61 -8.92
C ARG A 322 0.52 9.26 -9.72
N ARG A 323 0.26 10.46 -10.24
CA ARG A 323 1.28 11.29 -10.90
C ARG A 323 1.28 12.66 -10.27
N GLU A 324 2.40 13.02 -9.67
CA GLU A 324 2.64 14.37 -9.21
C GLU A 324 3.38 15.15 -10.31
N GLN A 325 2.86 16.32 -10.64
CA GLN A 325 3.47 17.19 -11.64
C GLN A 325 3.42 18.65 -11.20
N CYS A 326 4.50 19.38 -11.47
CA CYS A 326 4.59 20.80 -11.21
C CYS A 326 4.27 21.59 -12.48
N PHE A 327 3.32 22.50 -12.36
CA PHE A 327 2.94 23.45 -13.41
C PHE A 327 3.21 24.88 -12.95
N LEU A 328 3.30 25.84 -13.87
CA LEU A 328 3.36 27.25 -13.51
C LEU A 328 1.96 27.74 -13.15
N CYS A 329 1.83 28.68 -12.21
CA CYS A 329 0.53 29.25 -11.82
C CYS A 329 -0.19 29.96 -12.98
N THR A 330 0.57 30.40 -13.99
CA THR A 330 0.08 31.01 -15.24
C THR A 330 -0.29 29.99 -16.31
N ASP A 331 0.07 28.72 -16.13
CA ASP A 331 -0.32 27.67 -17.07
C ASP A 331 -1.83 27.50 -17.06
N LYS A 332 -2.36 26.99 -18.15
CA LYS A 332 -3.79 26.72 -18.29
C LYS A 332 -4.12 25.31 -17.81
N VAL A 333 -5.37 25.08 -17.43
CA VAL A 333 -5.88 23.72 -17.14
C VAL A 333 -5.64 22.76 -18.31
N GLN A 334 -5.66 23.27 -19.56
CA GLN A 334 -5.28 22.50 -20.75
C GLN A 334 -3.89 21.84 -20.66
N SER A 335 -2.92 22.44 -19.97
CA SER A 335 -1.58 21.86 -19.80
C SER A 335 -1.61 20.55 -19.01
N ILE A 336 -2.57 20.40 -18.08
CA ILE A 336 -2.77 19.16 -17.32
C ILE A 336 -3.31 18.07 -18.24
N TYR A 337 -4.32 18.38 -19.06
CA TYR A 337 -4.86 17.46 -20.06
C TYR A 337 -3.78 16.99 -21.04
N ARG A 338 -2.99 17.91 -21.60
CA ARG A 338 -1.86 17.56 -22.49
C ARG A 338 -0.83 16.67 -21.80
N TYR A 339 -0.55 16.91 -20.53
CA TYR A 339 0.36 16.06 -19.76
C TYR A 339 -0.21 14.64 -19.61
N ILE A 340 -1.48 14.50 -19.26
CA ILE A 340 -2.14 13.19 -19.13
C ILE A 340 -2.16 12.46 -20.48
N ASP A 341 -2.52 13.14 -21.56
CA ASP A 341 -2.53 12.56 -22.91
C ASP A 341 -1.12 12.09 -23.32
N SER A 342 -0.07 12.81 -22.91
CA SER A 342 1.32 12.42 -23.19
C SER A 342 1.80 11.17 -22.45
N LEU A 343 1.09 10.74 -21.38
CA LEU A 343 1.44 9.51 -20.66
C LEU A 343 1.08 8.24 -21.44
N GLY A 344 0.24 8.35 -22.48
CA GLY A 344 -0.09 7.22 -23.37
C GLY A 344 -0.72 6.03 -22.65
N LEU A 345 -1.45 6.27 -21.55
CA LEU A 345 -2.06 5.21 -20.75
C LEU A 345 -3.23 4.57 -21.52
N PRO A 346 -3.23 3.23 -21.70
CA PRO A 346 -4.31 2.54 -22.42
C PRO A 346 -5.63 2.62 -21.62
N GLY A 347 -6.73 2.94 -22.30
CA GLY A 347 -8.08 2.98 -21.72
C GLY A 347 -8.59 4.37 -21.30
N ILE A 348 -7.77 5.42 -21.44
CA ILE A 348 -8.16 6.81 -21.15
C ILE A 348 -8.60 7.49 -22.46
N ALA A 349 -9.78 7.15 -22.98
CA ALA A 349 -10.27 7.75 -24.24
C ALA A 349 -11.12 9.00 -23.98
N ASN A 350 -12.04 8.93 -23.01
CA ASN A 350 -12.85 10.06 -22.57
C ASN A 350 -12.73 10.17 -21.05
N TYR A 351 -12.24 11.30 -20.55
CA TYR A 351 -12.06 11.52 -19.12
C TYR A 351 -12.31 12.97 -18.74
N ARG A 352 -12.63 13.20 -17.48
CA ARG A 352 -12.72 14.53 -16.88
C ARG A 352 -11.87 14.61 -15.61
N LEU A 353 -11.34 15.80 -15.38
CA LEU A 353 -10.60 16.13 -14.15
C LEU A 353 -11.55 16.76 -13.13
N ILE A 354 -11.50 16.23 -11.92
CA ILE A 354 -12.34 16.66 -10.80
C ILE A 354 -11.45 17.06 -9.64
N SER A 355 -11.61 18.28 -9.11
CA SER A 355 -11.09 18.61 -7.78
C SER A 355 -12.07 18.14 -6.72
N SER A 356 -11.57 17.66 -5.59
CA SER A 356 -12.43 17.27 -4.47
C SER A 356 -13.13 18.48 -3.84
N PHE A 357 -12.41 19.54 -3.43
CA PHE A 357 -13.03 20.71 -2.77
C PHE A 357 -12.41 22.09 -3.10
N PRO A 358 -13.23 23.09 -3.44
CA PRO A 358 -14.62 22.95 -3.85
C PRO A 358 -14.71 22.00 -5.06
N LYS A 359 -15.75 21.14 -5.10
CA LYS A 359 -15.88 20.17 -6.19
C LYS A 359 -16.04 20.92 -7.49
N ARG A 360 -15.03 20.86 -8.36
CA ARG A 360 -15.03 21.51 -9.66
C ARG A 360 -14.69 20.46 -10.70
N VAL A 361 -15.58 20.35 -11.69
CA VAL A 361 -15.37 19.52 -12.86
C VAL A 361 -14.75 20.41 -13.93
N TYR A 362 -13.50 20.14 -14.27
CA TYR A 362 -12.75 20.90 -15.25
C TYR A 362 -13.04 20.36 -16.65
N GLY A 363 -14.21 20.64 -17.21
CA GLY A 363 -14.57 20.23 -18.58
C GLY A 363 -13.83 21.00 -19.68
N VAL A 364 -14.24 20.77 -20.94
CA VAL A 364 -13.70 21.45 -22.14
C VAL A 364 -13.79 22.97 -22.02
N ASP A 365 -14.86 23.48 -21.42
CA ASP A 365 -15.11 24.93 -21.25
C ASP A 365 -14.15 25.60 -20.26
N GLN A 366 -13.52 24.84 -19.37
CA GLN A 366 -12.61 25.35 -18.33
C GLN A 366 -11.13 25.22 -18.70
N MET A 367 -10.82 24.64 -19.88
CA MET A 367 -9.45 24.44 -20.34
C MET A 367 -8.66 25.74 -20.54
N GLY A 368 -9.37 26.86 -20.78
CA GLY A 368 -8.77 28.17 -21.01
C GLY A 368 -8.33 28.92 -19.74
N ILE A 369 -8.77 28.47 -18.56
CA ILE A 369 -8.56 29.14 -17.26
C ILE A 369 -7.15 28.86 -16.75
N THR A 370 -6.52 29.85 -16.11
CA THR A 370 -5.21 29.65 -15.47
C THR A 370 -5.33 28.77 -14.24
N LEU A 371 -4.27 28.06 -13.87
CA LEU A 371 -4.26 27.20 -12.68
C LEU A 371 -4.48 28.00 -11.38
N LYS A 372 -4.05 29.26 -11.35
CA LYS A 372 -4.33 30.18 -10.24
C LYS A 372 -5.82 30.51 -10.12
N ASP A 373 -6.47 30.87 -11.24
CA ASP A 373 -7.89 31.24 -11.26
C ASP A 373 -8.80 30.01 -11.07
N ALA A 374 -8.32 28.83 -11.49
CA ALA A 374 -8.97 27.55 -11.23
C ALA A 374 -8.95 27.16 -9.74
N GLY A 375 -8.11 27.78 -8.91
CA GLY A 375 -7.93 27.42 -7.50
C GLY A 375 -7.04 26.19 -7.30
N LEU A 376 -6.19 25.87 -8.28
CA LEU A 376 -5.29 24.71 -8.26
C LEU A 376 -3.87 25.05 -7.76
N HIS A 377 -3.66 26.27 -7.28
CA HIS A 377 -2.42 26.77 -6.68
C HIS A 377 -2.60 27.02 -5.17
N PRO A 378 -1.60 26.73 -4.32
CA PRO A 378 -0.26 26.23 -4.63
C PRO A 378 -0.16 24.71 -4.72
N ARG A 379 -1.10 23.97 -4.10
CA ARG A 379 -1.16 22.51 -4.15
C ARG A 379 -2.60 22.08 -4.40
N ALA A 380 -2.81 21.17 -5.33
CA ALA A 380 -4.12 20.61 -5.60
C ALA A 380 -4.06 19.11 -5.84
N THR A 381 -5.13 18.42 -5.46
CA THR A 381 -5.33 17.01 -5.81
C THR A 381 -6.48 16.95 -6.81
N LEU A 382 -6.18 16.41 -7.99
CA LEU A 382 -7.14 16.15 -9.05
C LEU A 382 -7.37 14.65 -9.17
N PHE A 383 -8.61 14.30 -9.42
CA PHE A 383 -9.06 12.95 -9.68
C PHE A 383 -9.43 12.86 -11.15
N LEU A 384 -8.89 11.86 -11.83
CA LEU A 384 -9.25 11.52 -13.20
C LEU A 384 -10.43 10.55 -13.13
N GLU A 385 -11.53 10.92 -13.76
CA GLU A 385 -12.75 10.12 -13.86
C GLU A 385 -12.98 9.79 -15.33
N LEU A 386 -13.22 8.50 -15.64
CA LEU A 386 -13.52 8.04 -17.00
C LEU A 386 -15.00 8.30 -17.32
N LEU A 387 -15.28 8.72 -18.55
CA LEU A 387 -16.62 9.04 -19.06
C LEU A 387 -17.28 7.84 -19.76
#